data_AF-A0A838HMR6-F1
#
_entry.id   AF-A0A838HMR6-F1
#
_cell.length_a   1.000
_cell.length_b   1.000
_cell.length_c   1.000
_cell.angle_alpha   90.00
_cell.angle_beta   90.00
_cell.angle_gamma   90.00
#
_symmetry.space_group_name_H-M   'P 1'
#
loop_
_entity.id
_entity.type
_entity.pdbx_description
1 polymer ?
#
loop_
_entity_poly.entity_id
_entity_poly.type
_entity_poly.pdbx_seq_one_letter_code
_entity_poly.pdbx_strand_id
1 'polypeptide(L)'
;MTEYEAGVSNRLKTARGHLGGVIQMVDDGAYCPDVMKQLSAVQGLLEGTSRMVLRRHLQTCVARAMREGRTEAIVDELMETLKFDKSVLRPPAPQEAIT
;
A
#
# COMPACT_ATOMS: atom_id res chain seq x y z
N MET A 1 -18.16 2.52 -11.09
CA MET A 1 -17.07 2.32 -10.09
C MET A 1 -17.12 0.87 -9.66
N THR A 2 -16.06 0.10 -9.88
CA THR A 2 -16.00 -1.30 -9.45
C THR A 2 -15.94 -1.39 -7.93
N GLU A 3 -16.36 -2.52 -7.34
CA GLU A 3 -16.26 -2.77 -5.89
C GLU A 3 -14.82 -2.61 -5.39
N TYR A 4 -13.85 -3.02 -6.22
CA TYR A 4 -12.42 -2.81 -5.98
C TYR A 4 -12.03 -1.32 -5.94
N GLU A 5 -12.43 -0.52 -6.95
CA GLU A 5 -12.15 0.92 -6.98
C GLU A 5 -12.71 1.64 -5.75
N ALA A 6 -13.94 1.28 -5.34
CA ALA A 6 -14.55 1.81 -4.13
C ALA A 6 -13.76 1.41 -2.87
N GLY A 7 -13.31 0.15 -2.78
CA GLY A 7 -12.51 -0.37 -1.66
C GLY A 7 -11.14 0.31 -1.53
N VAL A 8 -10.46 0.59 -2.64
CA VAL A 8 -9.19 1.33 -2.66
C VAL A 8 -9.44 2.79 -2.31
N SER A 9 -10.42 3.44 -2.93
CA SER A 9 -10.77 4.84 -2.67
C SER A 9 -11.11 5.09 -1.20
N ASN A 10 -11.88 4.19 -0.58
CA ASN A 10 -12.25 4.30 0.83
C ASN A 10 -11.04 4.20 1.75
N ARG A 11 -10.10 3.27 1.50
CA ARG A 11 -8.87 3.17 2.30
C ARG A 11 -7.99 4.41 2.16
N LEU A 12 -7.85 4.95 0.95
CA LEU A 12 -7.12 6.20 0.72
C LEU A 12 -7.78 7.39 1.44
N LYS A 13 -9.12 7.47 1.46
CA LYS A 13 -9.85 8.48 2.22
C LYS A 13 -9.61 8.35 3.72
N THR A 14 -9.57 7.12 4.25
CA THR A 14 -9.21 6.85 5.65
C THR A 14 -7.79 7.30 5.96
N ALA A 15 -6.81 6.92 5.14
CA ALA A 15 -5.42 7.34 5.30
C ALA A 15 -5.27 8.87 5.27
N ARG A 16 -6.00 9.56 4.37
CA ARG A 16 -6.05 11.03 4.32
C ARG A 16 -6.61 11.64 5.61
N GLY A 17 -7.70 11.08 6.15
CA GLY A 17 -8.27 11.54 7.41
C GLY A 17 -7.30 11.38 8.59
N HIS A 18 -6.64 10.22 8.66
CA HIS A 18 -5.63 9.94 9.69
C HIS A 18 -4.44 10.89 9.56
N LEU A 19 -3.92 11.10 8.35
CA LEU A 19 -2.85 12.06 8.09
C LEU A 19 -3.25 13.49 8.49
N GLY A 20 -4.50 13.89 8.26
CA GLY A 20 -5.04 15.16 8.75
C GLY A 20 -4.95 15.28 10.28
N GLY A 21 -5.27 14.21 11.01
CA GLY A 21 -5.09 14.16 12.46
C GLY A 21 -3.62 14.29 12.89
N VAL A 22 -2.69 13.67 12.16
CA VAL A 22 -1.24 13.79 12.42
C VAL A 22 -0.77 15.23 12.23
N ILE A 23 -1.24 15.92 11.17
CA ILE A 23 -0.93 17.32 10.92
C ILE A 23 -1.37 18.18 12.11
N GLN A 24 -2.62 18.00 12.57
CA GLN A 24 -3.13 18.72 13.74
C GLN A 24 -2.28 18.46 15.00
N MET A 25 -1.85 17.20 15.24
CA MET A 25 -0.96 16.89 16.36
C MET A 25 0.36 17.68 16.29
N VAL A 26 0.92 17.86 15.10
CA VAL A 26 2.16 18.65 14.92
C VAL A 26 1.89 20.12 15.18
N ASP A 27 0.81 20.67 14.63
CA ASP A 27 0.41 22.07 14.81
C ASP A 27 0.14 22.41 16.29
N ASP A 28 -0.40 21.45 17.05
CA ASP A 28 -0.67 21.55 18.48
C ASP A 28 0.57 21.31 19.37
N GLY A 29 1.73 21.00 18.78
CA GLY A 29 2.97 20.73 19.52
C GLY A 29 2.95 19.42 20.32
N ALA A 30 2.24 18.40 19.83
CA ALA A 30 2.13 17.10 20.49
C ALA A 30 3.49 16.40 20.67
N TYR A 31 3.55 15.50 21.65
CA TYR A 31 4.76 14.76 21.99
C TYR A 31 5.28 13.92 20.81
N CYS A 32 6.55 14.12 20.43
CA CYS A 32 7.12 13.55 19.20
C CYS A 32 6.95 12.02 19.08
N PRO A 33 7.15 11.20 20.14
CA PRO A 33 6.89 9.76 20.07
C PRO A 33 5.46 9.38 19.71
N ASP A 34 4.46 10.18 20.10
CA ASP A 34 3.07 9.89 19.75
C ASP A 34 2.78 10.26 18.30
N VAL A 35 3.35 11.37 17.81
CA VAL A 35 3.33 11.71 16.37
C VAL A 35 3.97 10.58 15.54
N MET A 36 5.12 10.05 15.97
CA MET A 36 5.81 8.93 15.29
C MET A 36 4.95 7.67 15.24
N LYS A 37 4.23 7.33 16.32
CA LYS A 37 3.29 6.20 16.33
C LYS A 37 2.16 6.40 15.31
N GLN A 38 1.58 7.60 15.26
CA GLN A 38 0.49 7.89 14.32
C GLN A 38 0.97 7.91 12.87
N LEU A 39 2.16 8.45 12.59
CA LEU A 39 2.80 8.35 11.28
C LEU A 39 2.98 6.88 10.84
N SER A 40 3.39 6.01 11.76
CA SER A 40 3.55 4.58 11.48
C SER A 40 2.20 3.91 11.17
N ALA A 41 1.11 4.33 11.82
CA ALA A 41 -0.24 3.86 11.51
C ALA A 41 -0.69 4.28 10.10
N VAL A 42 -0.41 5.54 9.70
CA VAL A 42 -0.68 6.03 8.34
C VAL A 42 0.10 5.22 7.30
N GLN A 43 1.38 4.93 7.56
CA GLN A 43 2.20 4.08 6.68
C GLN A 43 1.60 2.69 6.51
N GLY A 44 1.12 2.06 7.59
CA GLY A 44 0.45 0.76 7.53
C GLY A 44 -0.84 0.76 6.69
N LEU A 45 -1.64 1.83 6.77
CA LEU A 45 -2.84 1.99 5.92
C LEU A 45 -2.48 2.09 4.43
N LEU A 46 -1.42 2.85 4.10
CA LEU A 46 -0.94 3.00 2.74
C LEU A 46 -0.34 1.69 2.21
N GLU A 47 0.41 0.97 3.04
CA GLU A 47 0.99 -0.33 2.71
C GLU A 47 -0.10 -1.37 2.40
N GLY A 48 -1.11 -1.49 3.27
CA GLY A 48 -2.24 -2.39 3.03
C GLY A 48 -3.01 -2.05 1.75
N THR A 49 -3.09 -0.76 1.42
CA THR A 49 -3.69 -0.30 0.15
C THR A 49 -2.81 -0.65 -1.05
N SER A 50 -1.49 -0.49 -0.95
CA SER A 50 -0.53 -0.87 -2.00
C SER A 50 -0.62 -2.36 -2.33
N ARG A 51 -0.64 -3.23 -1.29
CA ARG A 51 -0.78 -4.69 -1.45
C ARG A 51 -2.08 -5.07 -2.16
N MET A 52 -3.17 -4.36 -1.89
CA MET A 52 -4.45 -4.55 -2.59
C MET A 52 -4.33 -4.20 -4.07
N VAL A 53 -3.66 -3.10 -4.40
CA VAL A 53 -3.45 -2.67 -5.79
C VAL A 53 -2.57 -3.64 -6.56
N LEU A 54 -1.46 -4.06 -5.95
CA LEU A 54 -0.55 -5.04 -6.53
C LEU A 54 -1.28 -6.37 -6.80
N ARG A 55 -2.04 -6.89 -5.84
CA ARG A 55 -2.83 -8.12 -6.02
C ARG A 55 -3.75 -8.04 -7.23
N ARG A 56 -4.45 -6.91 -7.40
CA ARG A 56 -5.32 -6.70 -8.56
C ARG A 56 -4.52 -6.72 -9.86
N HIS A 57 -3.38 -6.02 -9.91
CA HIS A 57 -2.52 -5.98 -11.10
C HIS A 57 -2.03 -7.39 -11.50
N LEU A 58 -1.63 -8.22 -10.53
CA LEU A 58 -1.25 -9.61 -10.76
C LEU A 58 -2.42 -10.44 -11.35
N GLN A 59 -3.61 -10.29 -10.77
CA GLN A 59 -4.80 -11.06 -11.18
C GLN A 59 -5.37 -10.62 -12.54
N THR A 60 -5.15 -9.38 -12.96
CA THR A 60 -5.72 -8.86 -14.21
C THR A 60 -4.68 -8.63 -15.30
N CYS A 61 -3.73 -7.71 -15.08
CA CYS A 61 -2.82 -7.24 -16.12
C CYS A 61 -1.76 -8.31 -16.43
N VAL A 62 -1.12 -8.84 -15.39
CA VAL A 62 -0.11 -9.91 -15.55
C VAL A 62 -0.75 -11.17 -16.10
N ALA A 63 -1.84 -11.65 -15.48
CA ALA A 63 -2.54 -12.85 -15.95
C ALA A 63 -2.99 -12.72 -17.42
N ARG A 64 -3.42 -11.54 -17.86
CA ARG A 64 -3.78 -11.28 -19.27
C ARG A 64 -2.56 -11.31 -20.18
N ALA A 65 -1.49 -10.59 -19.83
CA ALA A 65 -0.28 -10.53 -20.63
C ALA A 65 0.37 -11.92 -20.80
N MET A 66 0.34 -12.77 -19.77
CA MET A 66 0.80 -14.16 -19.87
C MET A 66 0.00 -14.97 -20.90
N ARG A 67 -1.34 -14.83 -20.93
CA ARG A 67 -2.19 -15.50 -21.92
C ARG A 67 -1.96 -15.00 -23.35
N GLU A 68 -1.54 -13.74 -23.49
CA GLU A 68 -1.26 -13.11 -24.78
C GLU A 68 0.20 -13.30 -25.24
N GLY A 69 1.02 -14.09 -24.51
CA GLY A 69 2.42 -14.32 -24.85
C GLY A 69 3.34 -13.12 -24.59
N ARG A 70 2.88 -12.11 -23.83
CA ARG A 70 3.62 -10.88 -23.48
C ARG A 70 4.24 -10.95 -22.08
N THR A 71 4.69 -12.14 -21.67
CA THR A 71 5.16 -12.41 -20.30
C THR A 71 6.40 -11.60 -19.94
N GLU A 72 7.41 -11.54 -20.81
CA GLU A 72 8.67 -10.85 -20.53
C GLU A 72 8.43 -9.35 -20.27
N ALA A 73 7.72 -8.68 -21.18
CA ALA A 73 7.42 -7.26 -21.06
C ALA A 73 6.65 -6.89 -19.78
N ILE A 74 5.65 -7.69 -19.39
CA ILE A 74 4.87 -7.38 -18.16
C ILE A 74 5.65 -7.69 -16.89
N VAL A 75 6.56 -8.66 -16.92
CA VAL A 75 7.43 -8.98 -15.78
C VAL A 75 8.43 -7.85 -15.58
N ASP A 76 9.03 -7.32 -16.65
CA ASP A 76 9.95 -6.17 -16.56
C ASP A 76 9.24 -4.92 -16.02
N GLU A 77 8.02 -4.64 -16.51
CA GLU A 77 7.18 -3.54 -16.00
C GLU A 77 6.88 -3.70 -14.50
N LEU A 78 6.54 -4.93 -14.08
CA LEU A 78 6.26 -5.23 -12.68
C LEU A 78 7.52 -5.06 -11.82
N MET A 79 8.68 -5.55 -12.28
CA MET A 79 9.95 -5.43 -11.57
C MET A 79 10.36 -3.97 -11.40
N GLU A 80 10.12 -3.11 -12.40
CA GLU A 80 10.35 -1.67 -12.28
C GLU A 80 9.43 -1.05 -11.21
N THR A 81 8.15 -1.43 -11.22
CA THR A 81 7.16 -0.92 -10.28
C THR A 81 7.46 -1.34 -8.83
N LEU A 82 7.93 -2.56 -8.62
CA LEU A 82 8.24 -3.10 -7.29
C LEU A 82 9.40 -2.36 -6.59
N LYS A 83 10.24 -1.62 -7.32
CA LYS A 83 11.28 -0.75 -6.71
C LYS A 83 10.68 0.30 -5.76
N PHE A 84 9.43 0.70 -6.00
CA PHE A 84 8.73 1.70 -5.19
C PHE A 84 7.96 1.07 -4.03
N ASP A 85 7.64 -0.22 -4.13
CA ASP A 85 6.94 -0.95 -3.07
C ASP A 85 7.93 -1.66 -2.14
N LYS A 86 8.54 -0.87 -1.26
CA LYS A 86 9.47 -1.36 -0.23
C LYS A 86 8.84 -2.40 0.70
N SER A 87 7.50 -2.51 0.73
CA SER A 87 6.80 -3.49 1.58
C SER A 87 6.79 -4.91 1.02
N VAL A 88 6.97 -5.06 -0.29
CA VAL A 88 7.08 -6.37 -0.96
C VAL A 88 8.48 -6.95 -0.77
N LEU A 89 9.48 -6.07 -0.68
CA LEU A 89 10.89 -6.45 -0.46
C LEU A 89 11.26 -6.52 1.03
N ARG A 90 10.40 -6.03 1.93
CA ARG A 90 10.63 -6.08 3.37
C ARG A 90 10.07 -7.39 3.93
N PRO A 91 10.88 -8.18 4.68
CA PRO A 91 10.36 -9.37 5.35
C PRO A 91 9.24 -8.99 6.34
N PRO A 92 8.23 -9.86 6.53
CA PRO A 92 7.12 -9.60 7.45
C PRO A 92 7.66 -9.30 8.85
N ALA A 93 7.00 -8.41 9.58
CA ALA A 93 7.36 -8.16 10.97
C ALA A 93 7.22 -9.48 11.76
N PRO A 94 8.09 -9.78 12.75
CA PRO A 94 8.05 -11.04 13.50
C PRO A 94 6.67 -11.36 14.11
N GLN A 95 5.86 -10.32 14.35
CA GLN A 95 4.52 -10.40 14.96
C GLN A 95 3.44 -10.93 14.00
N GLU A 96 3.70 -10.94 12.68
CA GLU A 96 2.77 -11.43 11.64
C GLU A 96 3.08 -12.87 11.21
N ALA A 97 4.10 -13.50 11.78
CA ALA A 97 4.56 -14.84 11.41
C ALA A 97 3.88 -15.97 12.22
N ILE A 98 2.94 -15.65 13.11
CA ILE A 98 2.21 -16.62 13.93
C ILE A 98 0.72 -16.29 13.90
N THR A 99 0.03 -16.82 12.90
CA THR A 99 -1.38 -17.25 12.92
C THR A 99 -1.51 -18.46 12.03
#